data_AF-A0AAF0B6V3-F1
#
_entry.id   AF-A0AAF0B6V3-F1
#
_cell.length_a   1.000
_cell.length_b   1.000
_cell.length_c   1.000
_cell.angle_alpha   90.00
_cell.angle_beta   90.00
_cell.angle_gamma   90.00
#
_symmetry.space_group_name_H-M   'P 1'
#
loop_
_entity.id
_entity.type
_entity.pdbx_description
1 polymer ?
#
loop_
_entity_poly.entity_id
_entity_poly.type
_entity_poly.pdbx_seq_one_letter_code
_entity_poly.pdbx_strand_id
1 'polypeptide(L)'
;MIHNKNESNDYKIAEMSIEEMKRICSELINSKEEEIFNKLSLYNELDNKLKKIQPIITRIKLRRNETCEEKKIYGEKMIKNVDILLERYEIIYNIFEEELSVFKENYEIEKKKQIEQKLLQEKQKKKDEEELLNKGRIKTKQEEEEIQKRNEEKLKNLKKEKEQYENKINTIETIKSLIKEKSNFFYDQIVAACNKQDAIKYIYTQLGESQENIQNHINNITKENDEVNVYFTNPIHLLDCIYLIYKNNKFKPFKEAMKNIIEYLEELVKNIGDEKLKLINLMNKTFQNNILSKSGTIFIFIIIGYVLKKSEDIEHVLKKLNREINNENIYIYLEEPDITINYDKWEKWFNNMHASLDVLCTFYRHLNKYSDVPGDEKVKSIFLYLKEKFSANQTSNMA
;
A
#
# COMPACT_ATOMS: atom_id res chain seq x y z
N MET A 1 -62.36 54.80 49.85
CA MET A 1 -61.22 55.54 50.44
C MET A 1 -59.88 55.23 49.72
N ILE A 2 -59.85 55.23 48.38
CA ILE A 2 -58.61 55.07 47.56
C ILE A 2 -58.66 56.01 46.32
N HIS A 3 -59.23 57.22 46.44
CA HIS A 3 -59.19 58.22 45.34
C HIS A 3 -58.36 59.46 45.66
N ASN A 4 -58.26 59.88 46.92
CA ASN A 4 -57.55 61.12 47.29
C ASN A 4 -56.01 61.10 47.21
N LYS A 5 -55.36 59.99 46.84
CA LYS A 5 -53.88 59.92 46.75
C LYS A 5 -53.31 60.34 45.39
N ASN A 6 -54.06 60.21 44.30
CA ASN A 6 -53.62 60.66 42.97
C ASN A 6 -53.93 62.14 42.69
N GLU A 7 -54.84 62.73 43.47
CA GLU A 7 -55.39 64.08 43.28
C GLU A 7 -54.43 65.20 43.68
N SER A 8 -53.65 64.99 44.76
CA SER A 8 -52.58 65.91 45.19
C SER A 8 -51.33 65.81 44.31
N ASN A 9 -51.15 64.69 43.60
CA ASN A 9 -49.94 64.38 42.85
C ASN A 9 -49.90 65.12 41.50
N ASP A 10 -51.00 65.13 40.74
CA ASP A 10 -51.05 65.82 39.44
C ASP A 10 -50.81 67.33 39.56
N TYR A 11 -51.44 67.99 40.55
CA TYR A 11 -51.23 69.42 40.80
C TYR A 11 -49.79 69.74 41.19
N LYS A 12 -49.21 68.98 42.13
CA LYS A 12 -47.82 69.19 42.58
C LYS A 12 -46.81 68.92 41.47
N ILE A 13 -47.01 67.87 40.67
CA ILE A 13 -46.14 67.57 39.52
C ILE A 13 -46.23 68.70 38.50
N ALA A 14 -47.43 69.20 38.20
CA ALA A 14 -47.63 70.33 37.32
C ALA A 14 -46.97 71.61 37.85
N GLU A 15 -47.15 71.93 39.13
CA GLU A 15 -46.56 73.11 39.77
C GLU A 15 -45.03 73.09 39.75
N MET A 16 -44.42 71.96 40.15
CA MET A 16 -42.96 71.79 40.09
C MET A 16 -42.43 71.88 38.66
N SER A 17 -43.09 71.21 37.70
CA SER A 17 -42.65 71.22 36.31
C SER A 17 -42.79 72.60 35.68
N ILE A 18 -43.82 73.37 36.04
CA ILE A 18 -44.04 74.76 35.59
C ILE A 18 -42.95 75.68 36.14
N GLU A 19 -42.54 75.56 37.39
CA GLU A 19 -41.42 76.36 37.92
C GLU A 19 -40.07 75.99 37.27
N GLU A 20 -39.82 74.70 37.01
CA GLU A 20 -38.63 74.27 36.28
C GLU A 20 -38.62 74.81 34.83
N MET A 21 -39.74 74.67 34.12
CA MET A 21 -39.88 75.19 32.75
C MET A 21 -39.77 76.71 32.72
N LYS A 22 -40.31 77.42 33.70
CA LYS A 22 -40.16 78.88 33.82
C LYS A 22 -38.69 79.28 33.94
N ARG A 23 -37.89 78.53 34.69
CA ARG A 23 -36.44 78.76 34.81
C ARG A 23 -35.74 78.57 33.45
N ILE A 24 -36.08 77.51 32.72
CA ILE A 24 -35.54 77.24 31.38
C ILE A 24 -35.98 78.32 30.39
N CYS A 25 -37.26 78.70 30.37
CA CYS A 25 -37.78 79.81 29.57
C CYS A 25 -37.06 81.13 29.85
N SER A 26 -36.84 81.44 31.13
CA SER A 26 -36.13 82.66 31.53
C SER A 26 -34.68 82.65 31.04
N GLU A 27 -34.01 81.50 31.04
CA GLU A 27 -32.65 81.38 30.51
C GLU A 27 -32.61 81.49 28.98
N LEU A 28 -33.57 80.88 28.29
CA LEU A 28 -33.66 80.91 26.84
C LEU A 28 -34.05 82.30 26.31
N ILE A 29 -35.02 82.99 26.92
CA ILE A 29 -35.43 84.36 26.52
C ILE A 29 -34.29 85.37 26.69
N ASN A 30 -33.52 85.25 27.78
CA ASN A 30 -32.41 86.18 28.07
C ASN A 30 -31.12 85.84 27.30
N SER A 31 -31.14 84.82 26.44
CA SER A 31 -29.98 84.41 25.66
C SER A 31 -29.74 85.38 24.50
N LYS A 32 -28.46 85.71 24.25
CA LYS A 32 -28.06 86.46 23.05
C LYS A 32 -28.09 85.56 21.81
N GLU A 33 -28.23 86.17 20.63
CA GLU A 33 -28.25 85.43 19.34
C GLU A 33 -27.04 84.50 19.15
N GLU A 34 -25.86 84.92 19.62
CA GLU A 34 -24.62 84.15 19.55
C GLU A 34 -24.63 82.87 20.42
N GLU A 35 -25.50 82.81 21.43
CA GLU A 35 -25.60 81.69 22.37
C GLU A 35 -26.67 80.65 21.98
N ILE A 36 -27.46 80.93 20.94
CA ILE A 36 -28.62 80.11 20.55
C ILE A 36 -28.20 78.66 20.26
N PHE A 37 -27.15 78.46 19.46
CA PHE A 37 -26.66 77.12 19.10
C PHE A 37 -26.18 76.31 20.32
N ASN A 38 -25.50 76.97 21.27
CA ASN A 38 -24.98 76.32 22.47
C ASN A 38 -26.08 75.92 23.46
N LYS A 39 -27.25 76.58 23.38
CA LYS A 39 -28.40 76.36 24.27
C LYS A 39 -29.54 75.57 23.62
N LEU A 40 -29.36 75.02 22.41
CA LEU A 40 -30.34 74.15 21.76
C LEU A 40 -30.68 72.89 22.59
N SER A 41 -29.74 72.42 23.42
CA SER A 41 -29.98 71.32 24.37
C SER A 41 -31.03 71.67 25.43
N LEU A 42 -31.01 72.90 25.95
CA LEU A 42 -31.98 73.42 26.91
C LEU A 42 -33.36 73.63 26.26
N TYR A 43 -33.40 74.07 25.00
CA TYR A 43 -34.65 74.15 24.23
C TYR A 43 -35.29 72.76 24.02
N ASN A 44 -34.49 71.75 23.66
CA ASN A 44 -34.97 70.37 23.58
C ASN A 44 -35.44 69.83 24.94
N GLU A 45 -34.78 70.21 26.04
CA GLU A 45 -35.24 69.86 27.38
C GLU A 45 -36.61 70.48 27.69
N LEU A 46 -36.83 71.75 27.34
CA LEU A 46 -38.11 72.45 27.48
C LEU A 46 -39.23 71.78 26.66
N ASP A 47 -39.00 71.48 25.37
CA ASP A 47 -39.95 70.79 24.50
C ASP A 47 -40.37 69.42 25.10
N ASN A 48 -39.41 68.65 25.59
CA ASN A 48 -39.68 67.37 26.23
C ASN A 48 -40.48 67.52 27.55
N LYS A 49 -40.19 68.54 28.36
CA LYS A 49 -40.94 68.83 29.59
C LYS A 49 -42.38 69.28 29.29
N LEU A 50 -42.57 70.13 28.28
CA LEU A 50 -43.89 70.58 27.82
C LEU A 50 -44.74 69.40 27.32
N LYS A 51 -44.19 68.53 26.47
CA LYS A 51 -44.87 67.32 25.99
C LYS A 51 -45.27 66.38 27.12
N LYS A 52 -44.44 66.25 28.17
CA LYS A 52 -44.73 65.40 29.34
C LYS A 52 -45.79 65.99 30.25
N ILE A 53 -45.84 67.31 30.43
CA ILE A 53 -46.78 67.96 31.33
C ILE A 53 -48.14 68.21 30.67
N GLN A 54 -48.19 68.33 29.34
CA GLN A 54 -49.42 68.63 28.59
C GLN A 54 -50.58 67.66 28.93
N PRO A 55 -50.40 66.32 28.97
CA PRO A 55 -51.48 65.41 29.39
C PRO A 55 -51.96 65.65 30.83
N ILE A 56 -51.06 66.04 31.74
CA ILE A 56 -51.37 66.33 33.14
C ILE A 56 -52.19 67.62 33.24
N ILE A 57 -51.79 68.67 32.53
CA ILE A 57 -52.55 69.92 32.43
C ILE A 57 -53.92 69.69 31.82
N THR A 58 -54.05 68.88 30.77
CA THR A 58 -55.34 68.52 30.17
C THR A 58 -56.25 67.82 31.20
N ARG A 59 -55.73 66.88 32.00
CA ARG A 59 -56.50 66.26 33.09
C ARG A 59 -56.93 67.28 34.15
N ILE A 60 -56.07 68.22 34.52
CA ILE A 60 -56.40 69.28 35.49
C ILE A 60 -57.49 70.22 34.93
N LYS A 61 -57.38 70.64 33.65
CA LYS A 61 -58.40 71.46 32.97
C LYS A 61 -59.77 70.76 32.93
N LEU A 62 -59.81 69.47 32.60
CA LEU A 62 -61.04 68.68 32.57
C LEU A 62 -61.69 68.57 33.96
N ARG A 63 -60.89 68.28 35.00
CA ARG A 63 -61.39 68.20 36.38
C ARG A 63 -61.86 69.55 36.93
N ARG A 64 -61.22 70.64 36.52
CA ARG A 64 -61.61 72.02 36.89
C ARG A 64 -62.96 72.41 36.31
N ASN A 65 -63.28 71.97 35.08
CA ASN A 65 -64.52 72.31 34.39
C ASN A 65 -65.70 71.33 34.66
N GLU A 66 -65.57 70.43 35.66
CA GLU A 66 -66.61 69.47 36.01
C GLU A 66 -67.82 70.15 36.68
N THR A 67 -69.01 69.92 36.12
CA THR A 67 -70.26 70.58 36.54
C THR A 67 -71.12 69.71 37.46
N CYS A 68 -70.88 68.39 37.49
CA CYS A 68 -71.58 67.45 38.37
C CYS A 68 -71.06 67.55 39.82
N GLU A 69 -71.94 67.89 40.78
CA GLU A 69 -71.55 68.08 42.19
C GLU A 69 -70.93 66.84 42.85
N GLU A 70 -71.37 65.64 42.46
CA GLU A 70 -70.81 64.37 42.97
C GLU A 70 -69.42 64.05 42.40
N LYS A 71 -69.01 64.73 41.31
CA LYS A 71 -67.72 64.54 40.63
C LYS A 71 -66.79 65.74 40.76
N LYS A 72 -67.19 66.81 41.44
CA LYS A 72 -66.34 67.97 41.71
C LYS A 72 -65.22 67.59 42.67
N ILE A 73 -63.98 67.62 42.17
CA ILE A 73 -62.78 67.22 42.91
C ILE A 73 -62.15 68.40 43.66
N TYR A 74 -62.33 69.64 43.17
CA TYR A 74 -61.68 70.82 43.74
C TYR A 74 -62.67 71.70 44.54
N GLY A 75 -62.33 72.00 45.79
CA GLY A 75 -63.04 73.01 46.58
C GLY A 75 -62.67 74.45 46.15
N GLU A 76 -63.47 75.44 46.55
CA GLU A 76 -63.34 76.85 46.08
C GLU A 76 -61.94 77.44 46.19
N LYS A 77 -61.20 77.14 47.28
CA LYS A 77 -59.81 77.60 47.47
C LYS A 77 -58.83 76.93 46.50
N MET A 78 -59.04 75.66 46.17
CA MET A 78 -58.20 74.90 45.25
C MET A 78 -58.46 75.29 43.79
N ILE A 79 -59.70 75.66 43.44
CA ILE A 79 -60.05 76.17 42.11
C ILE A 79 -59.23 77.41 41.78
N LYS A 80 -59.13 78.37 42.71
CA LYS A 80 -58.27 79.57 42.53
C LYS A 80 -56.80 79.22 42.28
N ASN A 81 -56.28 78.25 43.01
CA ASN A 81 -54.90 77.78 42.86
C ASN A 81 -54.66 77.02 41.54
N VAL A 82 -55.66 76.28 41.06
CA VAL A 82 -55.65 75.61 39.76
C VAL A 82 -55.74 76.63 38.62
N ASP A 83 -56.57 77.67 38.75
CA ASP A 83 -56.67 78.73 37.74
C ASP A 83 -55.33 79.46 37.57
N ILE A 84 -54.65 79.80 38.67
CA ILE A 84 -53.30 80.38 38.64
C ILE A 84 -52.28 79.44 37.98
N LEU A 85 -52.34 78.14 38.28
CA LEU A 85 -51.45 77.14 37.69
C LEU A 85 -51.64 77.04 36.17
N LEU A 86 -52.89 77.03 35.71
CA LEU A 86 -53.23 76.98 34.29
C LEU A 86 -52.80 78.25 33.55
N GLU A 87 -52.97 79.41 34.17
CA GLU A 87 -52.48 80.69 33.63
C GLU A 87 -50.95 80.69 33.49
N ARG A 88 -50.23 80.24 34.52
CA ARG A 88 -48.75 80.10 34.46
C ARG A 88 -48.31 79.14 33.36
N TYR A 89 -49.02 78.03 33.17
CA TYR A 89 -48.74 77.11 32.08
C TYR A 89 -48.98 77.74 30.71
N GLU A 90 -50.06 78.49 30.55
CA GLU A 90 -50.37 79.19 29.29
C GLU A 90 -49.31 80.24 28.95
N ILE A 91 -48.79 80.97 29.95
CA ILE A 91 -47.66 81.89 29.76
C ILE A 91 -46.42 81.15 29.26
N ILE A 92 -46.04 80.03 29.90
CA ILE A 92 -44.88 79.22 29.48
C ILE A 92 -45.07 78.66 28.07
N TYR A 93 -46.28 78.21 27.75
CA TYR A 93 -46.61 77.67 26.43
C TYR A 93 -46.52 78.76 25.35
N ASN A 94 -47.02 79.97 25.64
CA ASN A 94 -46.90 81.11 24.73
C ASN A 94 -45.45 81.51 24.51
N ILE A 95 -44.64 81.57 25.58
CA ILE A 95 -43.20 81.81 25.47
C ILE A 95 -42.54 80.76 24.56
N PHE A 96 -42.88 79.48 24.75
CA PHE A 96 -42.31 78.40 23.96
C PHE A 96 -42.69 78.45 22.47
N GLU A 97 -43.96 78.73 22.16
CA GLU A 97 -44.41 78.77 20.76
C GLU A 97 -44.04 80.07 20.04
N GLU A 98 -44.13 81.22 20.70
CA GLU A 98 -43.98 82.53 20.07
C GLU A 98 -42.58 83.12 20.30
N GLU A 99 -42.15 83.23 21.55
CA GLU A 99 -40.90 83.93 21.91
C GLU A 99 -39.65 83.10 21.65
N LEU A 100 -39.73 81.76 21.72
CA LEU A 100 -38.60 80.85 21.47
C LEU A 100 -38.56 80.27 20.05
N SER A 101 -39.30 80.87 19.11
CA SER A 101 -39.38 80.46 17.70
C SER A 101 -38.01 80.34 17.01
N VAL A 102 -37.05 81.22 17.33
CA VAL A 102 -35.68 81.17 16.79
C VAL A 102 -34.92 79.92 17.24
N PHE A 103 -35.14 79.45 18.48
CA PHE A 103 -34.56 78.19 18.96
C PHE A 103 -35.21 76.97 18.27
N LYS A 104 -36.52 77.03 18.00
CA LYS A 104 -37.27 75.99 17.26
C LYS A 104 -36.69 75.76 15.86
N GLU A 105 -36.48 76.84 15.11
CA GLU A 105 -35.96 76.77 13.75
C GLU A 105 -34.52 76.23 13.71
N ASN A 106 -33.63 76.76 14.57
CA ASN A 106 -32.24 76.31 14.64
C ASN A 106 -32.11 74.86 15.12
N TYR A 107 -32.97 74.40 16.03
CA TYR A 107 -33.01 73.01 16.48
C TYR A 107 -33.39 72.06 15.32
N GLU A 108 -34.39 72.41 14.51
CA GLU A 108 -34.81 71.59 13.37
C GLU A 108 -33.75 71.57 12.24
N ILE A 109 -33.03 72.68 12.03
CA ILE A 109 -31.89 72.74 11.10
C ILE A 109 -30.77 71.80 11.54
N GLU A 110 -30.35 71.88 12.80
CA GLU A 110 -29.26 71.06 13.34
C GLU A 110 -29.63 69.57 13.36
N LYS A 111 -30.88 69.25 13.70
CA LYS A 111 -31.41 67.88 13.63
C LYS A 111 -31.38 67.31 12.21
N LYS A 112 -31.79 68.09 11.19
CA LYS A 112 -31.71 67.67 9.78
C LYS A 112 -30.26 67.41 9.36
N LYS A 113 -29.35 68.31 9.73
CA LYS A 113 -27.91 68.19 9.42
C LYS A 113 -27.29 66.92 10.02
N GLN A 114 -27.64 66.57 11.26
CA GLN A 114 -27.19 65.34 11.90
C GLN A 114 -27.73 64.08 11.20
N ILE A 115 -28.98 64.10 10.75
CA ILE A 115 -29.61 63.00 10.01
C ILE A 115 -28.92 62.82 8.65
N GLU A 116 -28.66 63.90 7.91
CA GLU A 116 -27.97 63.85 6.63
C GLU A 116 -26.54 63.32 6.76
N GLN A 117 -25.79 63.75 7.79
CA GLN A 117 -24.45 63.23 8.06
C GLN A 117 -24.46 61.72 8.34
N LYS A 118 -25.40 61.24 9.16
CA LYS A 118 -25.56 59.80 9.44
C LYS A 118 -25.90 59.00 8.19
N LEU A 119 -26.80 59.52 7.36
CA LEU A 119 -27.17 58.91 6.06
C LEU A 119 -25.97 58.85 5.11
N LEU A 120 -25.15 59.89 5.07
CA LEU A 120 -23.95 59.92 4.22
C LEU A 120 -22.90 58.90 4.69
N GLN A 121 -22.67 58.81 6.00
CA GLN A 121 -21.77 57.81 6.58
C GLN A 121 -22.25 56.38 6.32
N GLU A 122 -23.55 56.11 6.47
CA GLU A 122 -24.11 54.78 6.21
C GLU A 122 -24.02 54.40 4.72
N LYS A 123 -24.26 55.35 3.82
CA LYS A 123 -24.07 55.13 2.37
C LYS A 123 -22.62 54.82 2.03
N GLN A 124 -21.67 55.53 2.64
CA GLN A 124 -20.24 55.26 2.42
C GLN A 124 -19.86 53.88 2.95
N LYS A 125 -20.30 53.54 4.17
CA LYS A 125 -20.03 52.23 4.77
C LYS A 125 -20.56 51.07 3.92
N LYS A 126 -21.77 51.21 3.36
CA LYS A 126 -22.34 50.19 2.45
C LYS A 126 -21.50 50.01 1.18
N LYS A 127 -20.99 51.10 0.59
CA LYS A 127 -20.09 51.02 -0.56
C LYS A 127 -18.78 50.31 -0.22
N ASP A 128 -18.19 50.64 0.92
CA ASP A 128 -16.91 50.05 1.35
C ASP A 128 -17.08 48.56 1.66
N GLU A 129 -18.19 48.17 2.30
CA GLU A 129 -18.54 46.76 2.55
C GLU A 129 -18.74 45.99 1.23
N GLU A 130 -19.45 46.56 0.27
CA GLU A 130 -19.69 45.93 -1.04
C GLU A 130 -18.39 45.74 -1.84
N GLU A 131 -17.48 46.72 -1.79
CA GLU A 131 -16.17 46.62 -2.43
C GLU A 131 -15.30 45.52 -1.79
N LEU A 132 -15.29 45.43 -0.46
CA LEU A 132 -14.60 44.36 0.27
C LEU A 132 -15.17 42.97 -0.08
N LEU A 133 -16.48 42.86 -0.16
CA LEU A 133 -17.17 41.60 -0.50
C LEU A 133 -16.83 41.17 -1.93
N ASN A 134 -16.80 42.11 -2.88
CA ASN A 134 -16.40 41.83 -4.26
C ASN A 134 -14.93 41.43 -4.38
N LYS A 135 -14.01 42.10 -3.65
CA LYS A 135 -12.60 41.68 -3.59
C LYS A 135 -12.45 40.28 -3.01
N GLY A 136 -13.19 39.96 -1.95
CA GLY A 136 -13.23 38.62 -1.36
C GLY A 136 -13.67 37.56 -2.36
N ARG A 137 -14.77 37.80 -3.09
CA ARG A 137 -15.29 36.89 -4.12
C ARG A 137 -14.28 36.62 -5.25
N ILE A 138 -13.61 37.67 -5.74
CA ILE A 138 -12.59 37.53 -6.79
C ILE A 138 -11.44 36.65 -6.28
N LYS A 139 -10.97 36.89 -5.05
CA LYS A 139 -9.88 36.12 -4.46
C LYS A 139 -10.25 34.65 -4.27
N THR A 140 -11.45 34.35 -3.75
CA THR A 140 -11.93 32.97 -3.59
C THR A 140 -11.99 32.25 -4.94
N LYS A 141 -12.49 32.91 -5.98
CA LYS A 141 -12.57 32.32 -7.32
C LYS A 141 -11.18 32.00 -7.90
N GLN A 142 -10.20 32.89 -7.69
CA GLN A 142 -8.81 32.64 -8.12
C GLN A 142 -8.17 31.46 -7.36
N GLU A 143 -8.38 31.36 -6.05
CA GLU A 143 -7.88 30.25 -5.24
C GLU A 143 -8.52 28.91 -5.67
N GLU A 144 -9.82 28.88 -5.95
CA GLU A 144 -10.52 27.70 -6.46
C GLU A 144 -9.96 27.24 -7.81
N GLU A 145 -9.72 28.17 -8.75
CA GLU A 145 -9.10 27.87 -10.05
C GLU A 145 -7.67 27.33 -9.91
N GLU A 146 -6.87 27.85 -8.98
CA GLU A 146 -5.54 27.33 -8.68
C GLU A 146 -5.56 25.92 -8.06
N ILE A 147 -6.48 25.68 -7.13
CA ILE A 147 -6.66 24.36 -6.51
C ILE A 147 -7.06 23.34 -7.58
N GLN A 148 -7.98 23.72 -8.47
CA GLN A 148 -8.42 22.86 -9.56
C GLN A 148 -7.27 22.49 -10.49
N LYS A 149 -6.45 23.47 -10.92
CA LYS A 149 -5.25 23.21 -11.74
C LYS A 149 -4.27 22.26 -11.05
N ARG A 150 -3.98 22.49 -9.75
CA ARG A 150 -3.08 21.62 -8.98
C ARG A 150 -3.62 20.20 -8.86
N ASN A 151 -4.93 20.03 -8.68
CA ASN A 151 -5.56 18.71 -8.58
C ASN A 151 -5.52 17.96 -9.93
N GLU A 152 -5.76 18.65 -11.04
CA GLU A 152 -5.66 18.06 -12.38
C GLU A 152 -4.24 17.60 -12.70
N GLU A 153 -3.23 18.39 -12.32
CA GLU A 153 -1.82 18.04 -12.52
C GLU A 153 -1.41 16.85 -11.65
N LYS A 154 -1.82 16.82 -10.37
CA LYS A 154 -1.63 15.65 -9.50
C LYS A 154 -2.27 14.39 -10.08
N LEU A 155 -3.49 14.49 -10.60
CA LEU A 155 -4.19 13.35 -11.20
C LEU A 155 -3.45 12.82 -12.45
N LYS A 156 -2.92 13.72 -13.30
CA LYS A 156 -2.12 13.34 -14.47
C LYS A 156 -0.83 12.62 -14.05
N ASN A 157 -0.14 13.11 -13.03
CA ASN A 157 1.08 12.49 -12.54
C ASN A 157 0.81 11.10 -11.95
N LEU A 158 -0.24 10.96 -11.13
CA LEU A 158 -0.65 9.66 -10.58
C LEU A 158 -1.00 8.64 -11.67
N LYS A 159 -1.68 9.07 -12.74
CA LYS A 159 -1.98 8.18 -13.89
C LYS A 159 -0.71 7.72 -14.59
N LYS A 160 0.24 8.63 -14.84
CA LYS A 160 1.54 8.30 -15.44
C LYS A 160 2.35 7.33 -14.57
N GLU A 161 2.39 7.56 -13.26
CA GLU A 161 3.09 6.67 -12.32
C GLU A 161 2.47 5.27 -12.30
N LYS A 162 1.14 5.18 -12.31
CA LYS A 162 0.42 3.89 -12.38
C LYS A 162 0.73 3.14 -13.68
N GLU A 163 0.69 3.82 -14.82
CA GLU A 163 1.01 3.23 -16.12
C GLU A 163 2.48 2.77 -16.19
N GLN A 164 3.41 3.55 -15.65
CA GLN A 164 4.82 3.14 -15.54
C GLN A 164 5.00 1.90 -14.67
N TYR A 165 4.25 1.81 -13.56
CA TYR A 165 4.31 0.64 -12.67
C TYR A 165 3.74 -0.62 -13.33
N GLU A 166 2.60 -0.51 -14.02
CA GLU A 166 2.01 -1.59 -14.80
C GLU A 166 2.98 -2.07 -15.90
N ASN A 167 3.59 -1.15 -16.64
CA ASN A 167 4.60 -1.49 -17.64
C ASN A 167 5.83 -2.20 -17.05
N LYS A 168 6.29 -1.79 -15.86
CA LYS A 168 7.39 -2.49 -15.15
C LYS A 168 7.00 -3.90 -14.75
N ILE A 169 5.79 -4.12 -14.24
CA ILE A 169 5.30 -5.46 -13.88
C ILE A 169 5.25 -6.34 -15.13
N ASN A 170 4.64 -5.87 -16.23
CA ASN A 170 4.55 -6.62 -17.48
C ASN A 170 5.94 -7.00 -18.02
N THR A 171 6.92 -6.09 -17.90
CA THR A 171 8.31 -6.36 -18.29
C THR A 171 8.92 -7.46 -17.41
N ILE A 172 8.73 -7.42 -16.08
CA ILE A 172 9.23 -8.44 -15.15
C ILE A 172 8.62 -9.80 -15.45
N GLU A 173 7.32 -9.88 -15.71
CA GLU A 173 6.64 -11.13 -16.06
C GLU A 173 7.15 -11.71 -17.37
N THR A 174 7.36 -10.85 -18.38
CA THR A 174 7.95 -11.24 -19.67
C THR A 174 9.36 -11.81 -19.48
N ILE A 175 10.20 -11.16 -18.68
CA ILE A 175 11.56 -11.65 -18.37
C ILE A 175 11.50 -12.99 -17.65
N LYS A 176 10.61 -13.16 -16.66
CA LYS A 176 10.45 -14.44 -15.95
C LYS A 176 10.06 -15.57 -16.91
N SER A 177 9.13 -15.30 -17.84
CA SER A 177 8.71 -16.27 -18.85
C SER A 177 9.89 -16.68 -19.75
N LEU A 178 10.65 -15.71 -20.26
CA LEU A 178 11.83 -15.97 -21.10
C LEU A 178 12.91 -16.76 -20.37
N ILE A 179 13.17 -16.45 -19.09
CA ILE A 179 14.13 -17.20 -18.26
C ILE A 179 13.65 -18.65 -18.09
N LYS A 180 12.36 -18.86 -17.82
CA LYS A 180 11.79 -20.21 -17.67
C LYS A 180 11.93 -21.01 -18.97
N GLU A 181 11.62 -20.41 -20.11
CA GLU A 181 11.77 -21.03 -21.43
C GLU A 181 13.22 -21.42 -21.70
N LYS A 182 14.18 -20.51 -21.46
CA LYS A 182 15.60 -20.80 -21.62
C LYS A 182 16.09 -21.89 -20.67
N SER A 183 15.64 -21.87 -19.42
CA SER A 183 16.01 -22.90 -18.43
C SER A 183 15.48 -24.27 -18.84
N ASN A 184 14.26 -24.34 -19.36
CA ASN A 184 13.69 -25.57 -19.92
C ASN A 184 14.50 -26.06 -21.12
N PHE A 185 14.83 -25.17 -22.06
CA PHE A 185 15.66 -25.51 -23.21
C PHE A 185 17.03 -26.07 -22.81
N PHE A 186 17.71 -25.45 -21.83
CA PHE A 186 18.98 -25.97 -21.32
C PHE A 186 18.82 -27.31 -20.62
N TYR A 187 17.75 -27.48 -19.84
CA TYR A 187 17.46 -28.79 -19.25
C TYR A 187 17.26 -29.86 -20.32
N ASP A 188 16.47 -29.59 -21.36
CA ASP A 188 16.20 -30.56 -22.42
C ASP A 188 17.50 -30.95 -23.14
N GLN A 189 18.41 -29.97 -23.35
CA GLN A 189 19.75 -30.26 -23.86
C GLN A 189 20.58 -31.12 -22.91
N ILE A 190 20.52 -30.86 -21.60
CA ILE A 190 21.25 -31.65 -20.60
C ILE A 190 20.68 -33.08 -20.56
N VAL A 191 19.35 -33.25 -20.58
CA VAL A 191 18.72 -34.58 -20.65
C VAL A 191 19.15 -35.32 -21.90
N ALA A 192 19.11 -34.65 -23.06
CA ALA A 192 19.58 -35.24 -24.32
C ALA A 192 21.05 -35.67 -24.20
N ALA A 193 21.92 -34.81 -23.66
CA ALA A 193 23.33 -35.11 -23.46
C ALA A 193 23.62 -36.16 -22.37
N CYS A 194 22.68 -36.36 -21.43
CA CYS A 194 22.79 -37.30 -20.30
C CYS A 194 21.98 -38.59 -20.53
N ASN A 195 21.62 -38.93 -21.76
CA ASN A 195 21.12 -40.27 -22.07
C ASN A 195 22.27 -41.29 -22.10
N LYS A 196 21.96 -42.58 -21.89
CA LYS A 196 22.96 -43.66 -21.79
C LYS A 196 23.84 -43.77 -23.04
N GLN A 197 23.28 -43.64 -24.24
CA GLN A 197 24.01 -43.78 -25.50
C GLN A 197 25.00 -42.63 -25.73
N ASP A 198 24.56 -41.39 -25.52
CA ASP A 198 25.38 -40.19 -25.65
C ASP A 198 26.45 -40.11 -24.56
N ALA A 199 26.15 -40.57 -23.34
CA ALA A 199 27.15 -40.70 -22.28
C ALA A 199 28.27 -41.69 -22.68
N ILE A 200 27.91 -42.86 -23.23
CA ILE A 200 28.88 -43.85 -23.72
C ILE A 200 29.71 -43.27 -24.88
N LYS A 201 29.05 -42.61 -25.84
CA LYS A 201 29.72 -41.92 -26.96
C LYS A 201 30.73 -40.88 -26.47
N TYR A 202 30.33 -40.08 -25.49
CA TYR A 202 31.18 -39.08 -24.87
C TYR A 202 32.40 -39.73 -24.21
N ILE A 203 32.21 -40.80 -23.42
CA ILE A 203 33.29 -41.51 -22.74
C ILE A 203 34.33 -42.03 -23.74
N TYR A 204 33.90 -42.74 -24.79
CA TYR A 204 34.83 -43.26 -25.79
C TYR A 204 35.55 -42.17 -26.58
N THR A 205 34.87 -41.06 -26.86
CA THR A 205 35.51 -39.89 -27.47
C THR A 205 36.62 -39.33 -26.58
N GLN A 206 36.37 -39.21 -25.27
CA GLN A 206 37.38 -38.73 -24.30
C GLN A 206 38.53 -39.72 -24.09
N LEU A 207 38.27 -41.02 -24.26
CA LEU A 207 39.30 -42.06 -24.20
C LEU A 207 40.13 -42.17 -25.49
N GLY A 208 39.76 -41.44 -26.56
CA GLY A 208 40.50 -41.34 -27.81
C GLY A 208 40.18 -42.44 -28.82
N GLU A 209 38.99 -43.05 -28.75
CA GLU A 209 38.57 -44.04 -29.74
C GLU A 209 38.19 -43.41 -31.09
N SER A 210 38.36 -44.17 -32.17
CA SER A 210 37.96 -43.76 -33.52
C SER A 210 36.43 -43.68 -33.65
N GLN A 211 35.93 -42.74 -34.47
CA GLN A 211 34.50 -42.60 -34.75
C GLN A 211 33.83 -43.88 -35.26
N GLU A 212 34.55 -44.70 -36.04
CA GLU A 212 34.06 -45.99 -36.53
C GLU A 212 33.80 -46.98 -35.39
N ASN A 213 34.75 -47.16 -34.47
CA ASN A 213 34.58 -48.00 -33.28
C ASN A 213 33.47 -47.50 -32.36
N ILE A 214 33.38 -46.19 -32.14
CA ILE A 214 32.32 -45.57 -31.35
C ILE A 214 30.95 -45.89 -31.96
N GLN A 215 30.81 -45.75 -33.28
CA GLN A 215 29.56 -46.07 -33.96
C GLN A 215 29.24 -47.57 -33.89
N ASN A 216 30.24 -48.46 -33.95
CA ASN A 216 30.05 -49.89 -33.76
C ASN A 216 29.55 -50.24 -32.34
N HIS A 217 30.11 -49.60 -31.30
CA HIS A 217 29.61 -49.75 -29.93
C HIS A 217 28.16 -49.28 -29.79
N ILE A 218 27.82 -48.12 -30.35
CA ILE A 218 26.44 -47.60 -30.34
C ILE A 218 25.49 -48.52 -31.11
N ASN A 219 25.91 -49.01 -32.28
CA ASN A 219 25.10 -49.92 -33.10
C ASN A 219 24.84 -51.25 -32.38
N ASN A 220 25.80 -51.77 -31.60
CA ASN A 220 25.60 -52.97 -30.79
C ASN A 220 24.60 -52.73 -29.66
N ILE A 221 24.69 -51.59 -28.95
CA ILE A 221 23.68 -51.18 -27.96
C ILE A 221 22.29 -51.05 -28.61
N THR A 222 22.22 -50.53 -29.84
CA THR A 222 20.95 -50.31 -30.55
C THR A 222 20.36 -51.60 -31.10
N LYS A 223 21.20 -52.58 -31.50
CA LYS A 223 20.75 -53.94 -31.87
C LYS A 223 20.34 -54.77 -30.67
N GLU A 224 20.90 -54.48 -29.50
CA GLU A 224 20.43 -55.03 -28.23
C GLU A 224 19.07 -54.42 -27.84
N ASN A 225 18.69 -53.22 -28.28
CA ASN A 225 17.40 -52.57 -27.97
C ASN A 225 16.15 -53.19 -28.66
N ASP A 226 16.10 -54.50 -28.91
CA ASP A 226 14.80 -55.19 -28.82
C ASP A 226 14.28 -54.95 -27.39
N GLU A 227 12.96 -54.79 -27.18
CA GLU A 227 12.32 -54.31 -25.92
C GLU A 227 12.77 -55.00 -24.60
N VAL A 228 13.51 -56.09 -24.73
CA VAL A 228 14.03 -57.01 -23.73
C VAL A 228 15.40 -56.60 -23.13
N ASN A 229 16.20 -55.75 -23.78
CA ASN A 229 17.64 -55.55 -23.42
C ASN A 229 18.03 -54.11 -23.04
N VAL A 230 17.08 -53.18 -23.01
CA VAL A 230 17.25 -51.76 -22.60
C VAL A 230 17.92 -51.61 -21.21
N TYR A 231 17.80 -52.64 -20.38
CA TYR A 231 18.28 -52.66 -18.99
C TYR A 231 19.67 -53.25 -18.81
N PHE A 232 20.25 -53.88 -19.84
CA PHE A 232 21.58 -54.44 -19.72
C PHE A 232 22.63 -53.33 -19.94
N THR A 233 23.55 -53.22 -19.00
CA THR A 233 24.73 -52.38 -19.13
C THR A 233 25.89 -53.30 -19.39
N ASN A 234 26.48 -53.24 -20.59
CA ASN A 234 27.72 -53.94 -20.83
C ASN A 234 28.76 -53.49 -19.78
N PRO A 235 29.25 -54.39 -18.90
CA PRO A 235 30.28 -54.11 -17.90
C PRO A 235 31.48 -53.30 -18.42
N ILE A 236 31.82 -53.47 -19.70
CA ILE A 236 32.93 -52.79 -20.36
C ILE A 236 32.71 -51.27 -20.37
N HIS A 237 31.49 -50.80 -20.67
CA HIS A 237 31.16 -49.37 -20.68
C HIS A 237 31.30 -48.75 -19.28
N LEU A 238 30.89 -49.49 -18.25
CA LEU A 238 31.04 -49.03 -16.86
C LEU A 238 32.51 -49.00 -16.45
N LEU A 239 33.31 -50.00 -16.84
CA LEU A 239 34.77 -49.97 -16.63
C LEU A 239 35.41 -48.77 -17.34
N ASP A 240 35.08 -48.53 -18.61
CA ASP A 240 35.58 -47.40 -19.41
C ASP A 240 35.26 -46.06 -18.72
N CYS A 241 34.04 -45.92 -18.21
CA CYS A 241 33.62 -44.79 -17.41
C CYS A 241 34.49 -44.61 -16.16
N ILE A 242 34.68 -45.67 -15.38
CA ILE A 242 35.50 -45.63 -14.16
C ILE A 242 36.95 -45.24 -14.49
N TYR A 243 37.52 -45.74 -15.59
CA TYR A 243 38.87 -45.40 -16.03
C TYR A 243 39.00 -43.94 -16.47
N LEU A 244 37.99 -43.40 -17.15
CA LEU A 244 37.93 -41.97 -17.49
C LEU A 244 37.89 -41.10 -16.21
N ILE A 245 37.07 -41.48 -15.22
CA ILE A 245 37.00 -40.76 -13.94
C ILE A 245 38.36 -40.81 -13.23
N TYR A 246 39.04 -41.96 -13.22
CA TYR A 246 40.40 -42.08 -12.68
C TYR A 246 41.37 -41.09 -13.35
N LYS A 247 41.38 -41.03 -14.69
CA LYS A 247 42.28 -40.12 -15.45
C LYS A 247 42.02 -38.64 -15.17
N ASN A 248 40.76 -38.27 -14.95
CA ASN A 248 40.36 -36.87 -14.83
C ASN A 248 40.39 -36.33 -13.40
N ASN A 249 40.71 -37.15 -12.40
CA ASN A 249 40.64 -36.76 -10.99
C ASN A 249 41.90 -37.16 -10.22
N LYS A 250 42.21 -36.41 -9.16
CA LYS A 250 43.26 -36.82 -8.22
C LYS A 250 42.87 -38.15 -7.56
N PHE A 251 43.86 -39.03 -7.38
CA PHE A 251 43.63 -40.40 -6.90
C PHE A 251 42.86 -40.50 -5.57
N LYS A 252 43.23 -39.71 -4.55
CA LYS A 252 42.55 -39.75 -3.24
C LYS A 252 41.06 -39.34 -3.34
N PRO A 253 40.71 -38.16 -3.91
CA PRO A 253 39.32 -37.79 -4.19
C PRO A 253 38.54 -38.80 -5.04
N PHE A 254 39.19 -39.38 -6.05
CA PHE A 254 38.58 -40.42 -6.87
C PHE A 254 38.24 -41.67 -6.05
N LYS A 255 39.22 -42.19 -5.30
CA LYS A 255 39.06 -43.36 -4.42
C LYS A 255 37.93 -43.15 -3.41
N GLU A 256 37.86 -41.96 -2.82
CA GLU A 256 36.78 -41.58 -1.90
C GLU A 256 35.42 -41.52 -2.58
N ALA A 257 35.32 -40.90 -3.76
CA ALA A 257 34.07 -40.87 -4.52
C ALA A 257 33.59 -42.27 -4.90
N MET A 258 34.50 -43.15 -5.33
CA MET A 258 34.18 -44.55 -5.65
C MET A 258 33.65 -45.30 -4.42
N LYS A 259 34.27 -45.11 -3.25
CA LYS A 259 33.79 -45.69 -1.99
C LYS A 259 32.37 -45.23 -1.69
N ASN A 260 32.10 -43.93 -1.76
CA ASN A 260 30.77 -43.36 -1.49
C ASN A 260 29.71 -43.87 -2.49
N ILE A 261 30.06 -44.02 -3.77
CA ILE A 261 29.16 -44.58 -4.79
C ILE A 261 28.87 -46.05 -4.49
N ILE A 262 29.88 -46.84 -4.12
CA ILE A 262 29.70 -48.25 -3.77
C ILE A 262 28.81 -48.40 -2.54
N GLU A 263 29.08 -47.66 -1.46
CA GLU A 263 28.26 -47.69 -0.24
C GLU A 263 26.81 -47.32 -0.53
N TYR A 264 26.58 -46.31 -1.38
CA TYR A 264 25.25 -45.93 -1.82
C TYR A 264 24.53 -47.06 -2.59
N LEU A 265 25.21 -47.67 -3.56
CA LEU A 265 24.63 -48.72 -4.39
C LEU A 265 24.46 -50.04 -3.63
N GLU A 266 25.33 -50.36 -2.67
CA GLU A 266 25.16 -51.49 -1.75
C GLU A 266 23.88 -51.34 -0.93
N GLU A 267 23.62 -50.14 -0.40
CA GLU A 267 22.41 -49.87 0.37
C GLU A 267 21.15 -49.92 -0.51
N LEU A 268 21.23 -49.38 -1.72
CA LEU A 268 20.14 -49.46 -2.71
C LEU A 268 19.81 -50.90 -3.08
N VAL A 269 20.81 -51.72 -3.39
CA VAL A 269 20.59 -53.11 -3.80
C VAL A 269 20.02 -53.95 -2.65
N LYS A 270 20.48 -53.74 -1.41
CA LYS A 270 19.90 -54.40 -0.22
C LYS A 270 18.46 -53.98 0.05
N ASN A 271 18.13 -52.73 -0.24
CA ASN A 271 16.82 -52.14 0.05
C ASN A 271 16.15 -51.66 -1.24
N ILE A 272 16.08 -52.50 -2.27
CA ILE A 272 15.59 -52.10 -3.59
C ILE A 272 14.14 -51.62 -3.58
N GLY A 273 13.35 -51.97 -2.56
CA GLY A 273 12.00 -51.44 -2.36
C GLY A 273 11.94 -49.99 -1.85
N ASP A 274 13.05 -49.42 -1.37
CA ASP A 274 13.06 -48.05 -0.83
C ASP A 274 13.18 -47.00 -1.94
N GLU A 275 12.06 -46.32 -2.19
CA GLU A 275 11.93 -45.22 -3.13
C GLU A 275 12.91 -44.06 -2.85
N LYS A 276 13.30 -43.86 -1.58
CA LYS A 276 14.25 -42.78 -1.21
C LYS A 276 15.63 -43.01 -1.80
N LEU A 277 16.05 -44.28 -1.98
CA LEU A 277 17.35 -44.65 -2.52
C LEU A 277 17.33 -44.70 -4.07
N LYS A 278 16.15 -44.77 -4.69
CA LYS A 278 16.02 -44.63 -6.15
C LYS A 278 16.07 -43.18 -6.61
N LEU A 279 15.81 -42.24 -5.72
CA LEU A 279 15.71 -40.81 -6.03
C LEU A 279 16.83 -39.98 -5.39
N ILE A 280 17.70 -39.42 -6.22
CA ILE A 280 18.81 -38.55 -5.79
C ILE A 280 18.53 -37.12 -6.25
N ASN A 281 18.57 -36.17 -5.31
CA ASN A 281 18.56 -34.74 -5.62
C ASN A 281 19.98 -34.27 -5.95
N LEU A 282 20.23 -33.81 -7.18
CA LEU A 282 21.54 -33.31 -7.61
C LEU A 282 21.92 -31.99 -6.94
N MET A 283 20.94 -31.27 -6.37
CA MET A 283 21.16 -30.05 -5.57
C MET A 283 21.51 -30.34 -4.11
N ASN A 284 21.52 -31.61 -3.69
CA ASN A 284 21.93 -31.98 -2.33
C ASN A 284 23.42 -31.73 -2.12
N LYS A 285 23.77 -30.85 -1.18
CA LYS A 285 25.16 -30.44 -0.90
C LYS A 285 26.06 -31.62 -0.51
N THR A 286 25.55 -32.61 0.23
CA THR A 286 26.32 -33.79 0.62
C THR A 286 26.66 -34.64 -0.61
N PHE A 287 25.68 -34.89 -1.48
CA PHE A 287 25.90 -35.61 -2.73
C PHE A 287 26.86 -34.85 -3.67
N GLN A 288 26.71 -33.52 -3.76
CA GLN A 288 27.61 -32.67 -4.54
C GLN A 288 29.06 -32.76 -4.05
N ASN A 289 29.28 -32.59 -2.75
CA ASN A 289 30.62 -32.59 -2.17
C ASN A 289 31.27 -33.97 -2.24
N ASN A 290 30.52 -35.02 -1.91
CA ASN A 290 31.06 -36.37 -1.78
C ASN A 290 31.27 -37.04 -3.15
N ILE A 291 30.38 -36.79 -4.12
CA ILE A 291 30.32 -37.53 -5.40
C ILE A 291 30.46 -36.60 -6.61
N LEU A 292 29.57 -35.61 -6.80
CA LEU A 292 29.55 -34.83 -8.06
C LEU A 292 30.70 -33.84 -8.24
N SER A 293 31.42 -33.50 -7.17
CA SER A 293 32.61 -32.65 -7.25
C SER A 293 33.76 -33.29 -8.02
N LYS A 294 33.68 -34.59 -8.34
CA LYS A 294 34.68 -35.33 -9.11
C LYS A 294 34.18 -35.47 -10.55
N SER A 295 35.03 -35.10 -11.50
CA SER A 295 34.67 -35.05 -12.92
C SER A 295 34.25 -36.44 -13.42
N GLY A 296 33.08 -36.52 -14.06
CA GLY A 296 32.56 -37.72 -14.70
C GLY A 296 31.81 -38.70 -13.79
N THR A 297 31.74 -38.50 -12.47
CA THR A 297 31.08 -39.47 -11.55
C THR A 297 29.58 -39.63 -11.81
N ILE A 298 28.91 -38.60 -12.32
CA ILE A 298 27.50 -38.67 -12.72
C ILE A 298 27.25 -39.74 -13.79
N PHE A 299 28.23 -39.98 -14.68
CA PHE A 299 28.09 -40.98 -15.75
C PHE A 299 27.98 -42.40 -15.21
N ILE A 300 28.51 -42.70 -14.01
CA ILE A 300 28.30 -44.01 -13.37
C ILE A 300 26.80 -44.25 -13.17
N PHE A 301 26.08 -43.27 -12.60
CA PHE A 301 24.65 -43.39 -12.36
C PHE A 301 23.86 -43.51 -13.67
N ILE A 302 24.19 -42.69 -14.67
CA ILE A 302 23.53 -42.74 -15.99
C ILE A 302 23.73 -44.10 -16.67
N ILE A 303 24.96 -44.62 -16.65
CA ILE A 303 25.28 -45.93 -17.26
C ILE A 303 24.55 -47.06 -16.56
N ILE A 304 24.45 -47.00 -15.22
CA ILE A 304 23.74 -47.98 -14.40
C ILE A 304 22.23 -47.99 -14.69
N GLY A 305 21.65 -46.84 -15.09
CA GLY A 305 20.26 -46.74 -15.51
C GLY A 305 19.48 -45.59 -14.85
N TYR A 306 20.13 -44.69 -14.12
CA TYR A 306 19.48 -43.49 -13.62
C TYR A 306 19.17 -42.53 -14.76
N VAL A 307 17.99 -41.90 -14.69
CA VAL A 307 17.52 -40.93 -15.68
C VAL A 307 17.37 -39.56 -15.01
N LEU A 308 17.78 -38.51 -15.71
CA LEU A 308 17.60 -37.13 -15.26
C LEU A 308 16.12 -36.73 -15.30
N LYS A 309 15.61 -36.12 -14.23
CA LYS A 309 14.20 -35.75 -14.04
C LYS A 309 14.06 -34.35 -13.43
N LYS A 310 13.07 -33.59 -13.87
CA LYS A 310 12.60 -32.39 -13.16
C LYS A 310 11.68 -32.81 -12.02
N SER A 311 11.47 -31.90 -11.08
CA SER A 311 10.45 -32.05 -10.03
C SER A 311 9.06 -32.43 -10.59
N GLU A 312 8.69 -31.86 -11.75
CA GLU A 312 7.42 -32.09 -12.44
C GLU A 312 7.29 -33.56 -12.92
N ASP A 313 8.37 -34.16 -13.44
CA ASP A 313 8.36 -35.52 -13.98
C ASP A 313 8.19 -36.61 -12.90
N ILE A 314 8.61 -36.29 -11.67
CA ILE A 314 8.60 -37.21 -10.52
C ILE A 314 7.73 -36.70 -9.37
N GLU A 315 6.77 -35.82 -9.65
CA GLU A 315 5.88 -35.24 -8.64
C GLU A 315 5.18 -36.33 -7.81
N HIS A 316 4.76 -37.41 -8.46
CA HIS A 316 4.15 -38.58 -7.81
C HIS A 316 5.09 -39.24 -6.79
N VAL A 317 6.39 -39.35 -7.10
CA VAL A 317 7.41 -39.91 -6.19
C VAL A 317 7.68 -38.95 -5.03
N LEU A 318 7.82 -37.66 -5.32
CA LEU A 318 8.07 -36.63 -4.29
C LEU A 318 6.94 -36.56 -3.27
N LYS A 319 5.68 -36.64 -3.73
CA LYS A 319 4.49 -36.71 -2.87
C LYS A 319 4.48 -37.98 -2.02
N LYS A 320 4.77 -39.16 -2.62
CA LYS A 320 4.88 -40.44 -1.90
C LYS A 320 5.92 -40.38 -0.77
N LEU A 321 7.01 -39.64 -1.00
CA LEU A 321 8.10 -39.44 -0.03
C LEU A 321 7.87 -38.30 0.96
N ASN A 322 6.75 -37.59 0.89
CA ASN A 322 6.45 -36.39 1.68
C ASN A 322 7.56 -35.32 1.58
N ARG A 323 8.08 -35.08 0.36
CA ARG A 323 9.08 -34.04 0.07
C ARG A 323 8.42 -32.83 -0.60
N GLU A 324 8.91 -31.64 -0.28
CA GLU A 324 8.48 -30.41 -0.93
C GLU A 324 8.88 -30.40 -2.41
N ILE A 325 7.96 -29.99 -3.27
CA ILE A 325 8.18 -29.88 -4.71
C ILE A 325 8.85 -28.53 -4.98
N ASN A 326 10.17 -28.57 -5.19
CA ASN A 326 10.95 -27.41 -5.60
C ASN A 326 11.32 -27.54 -7.09
N ASN A 327 10.85 -26.59 -7.91
CA ASN A 327 11.06 -26.55 -9.36
C ASN A 327 12.49 -26.17 -9.78
N GLU A 328 13.32 -25.73 -8.85
CA GLU A 328 14.75 -25.48 -9.08
C GLU A 328 15.59 -26.76 -8.93
N ASN A 329 15.03 -27.81 -8.32
CA ASN A 329 15.77 -29.06 -8.12
C ASN A 329 15.76 -29.93 -9.36
N ILE A 330 16.94 -30.46 -9.69
CA ILE A 330 17.12 -31.51 -10.68
C ILE A 330 17.41 -32.82 -9.95
N TYR A 331 16.78 -33.89 -10.39
CA TYR A 331 16.91 -35.21 -9.80
C TYR A 331 17.48 -36.19 -10.80
N ILE A 332 18.11 -37.24 -10.30
CA ILE A 332 18.24 -38.48 -11.05
C ILE A 332 17.39 -39.54 -10.36
N TYR A 333 16.65 -40.30 -11.16
CA TYR A 333 15.71 -41.29 -10.68
C TYR A 333 15.94 -42.62 -11.39
N LEU A 334 15.94 -43.69 -10.62
CA LEU A 334 16.03 -45.05 -11.13
C LEU A 334 14.61 -45.61 -11.29
N GLU A 335 14.12 -45.63 -12.53
CA GLU A 335 12.78 -46.15 -12.84
C GLU A 335 12.75 -47.68 -12.72
N GLU A 336 11.97 -48.17 -11.77
CA GLU A 336 11.72 -49.59 -11.58
C GLU A 336 10.65 -50.07 -12.57
N PRO A 337 10.91 -51.15 -13.34
CA PRO A 337 9.89 -51.79 -14.16
C PRO A 337 8.76 -52.38 -13.30
N ASP A 338 7.52 -52.35 -13.79
CA ASP A 338 6.41 -52.96 -13.07
C ASP A 338 6.55 -54.49 -13.01
N ILE A 339 6.88 -54.99 -11.81
CA ILE A 339 7.10 -56.41 -11.53
C ILE A 339 5.87 -57.27 -11.82
N THR A 340 4.66 -56.70 -11.72
CA THR A 340 3.41 -57.43 -11.96
C THR A 340 3.06 -57.56 -13.43
N ILE A 341 3.54 -56.61 -14.25
CA ILE A 341 3.31 -56.59 -15.69
C ILE A 341 4.39 -57.36 -16.44
N ASN A 342 5.66 -57.22 -16.05
CA ASN A 342 6.78 -57.87 -16.74
C ASN A 342 7.92 -58.20 -15.76
N TYR A 343 7.83 -59.37 -15.14
CA TYR A 343 8.82 -59.87 -14.20
C TYR A 343 10.21 -60.03 -14.83
N ASP A 344 10.32 -60.58 -16.05
CA ASP A 344 11.60 -60.79 -16.73
C ASP A 344 12.36 -59.47 -16.92
N LYS A 345 11.61 -58.40 -17.23
CA LYS A 345 12.15 -57.03 -17.37
C LYS A 345 12.64 -56.48 -16.02
N TRP A 346 11.88 -56.70 -14.95
CA TRP A 346 12.29 -56.33 -13.59
C TRP A 346 13.54 -57.11 -13.14
N GLU A 347 13.58 -58.43 -13.38
CA GLU A 347 14.70 -59.29 -13.02
C GLU A 347 15.98 -58.87 -13.75
N LYS A 348 15.89 -58.57 -15.06
CA LYS A 348 17.03 -58.06 -15.83
C LYS A 348 17.52 -56.70 -15.32
N TRP A 349 16.60 -55.80 -15.01
CA TRP A 349 16.93 -54.51 -14.39
C TRP A 349 17.65 -54.69 -13.05
N PHE A 350 17.14 -55.57 -12.19
CA PHE A 350 17.72 -55.85 -10.88
C PHE A 350 19.10 -56.52 -11.00
N ASN A 351 19.23 -57.51 -11.88
CA ASN A 351 20.50 -58.17 -12.17
C ASN A 351 21.55 -57.21 -12.75
N ASN A 352 21.13 -56.23 -13.56
CA ASN A 352 22.02 -55.18 -14.05
C ASN A 352 22.56 -54.30 -12.93
N MET A 353 21.75 -53.95 -11.93
CA MET A 353 22.20 -53.21 -10.75
C MET A 353 23.25 -54.02 -9.97
N HIS A 354 22.99 -55.30 -9.74
CA HIS A 354 23.93 -56.21 -9.10
C HIS A 354 25.25 -56.36 -9.88
N ALA A 355 25.17 -56.57 -11.20
CA ALA A 355 26.35 -56.69 -12.06
C ALA A 355 27.18 -55.40 -12.05
N SER A 356 26.52 -54.24 -12.11
CA SER A 356 27.19 -52.94 -12.04
C SER A 356 27.89 -52.73 -10.70
N LEU A 357 27.25 -53.11 -9.60
CA LEU A 357 27.84 -53.09 -8.28
C LEU A 357 29.05 -54.05 -8.17
N ASP A 358 28.98 -55.25 -8.75
CA ASP A 358 30.10 -56.19 -8.76
C ASP A 358 31.31 -55.65 -9.53
N VAL A 359 31.08 -54.97 -10.67
CA VAL A 359 32.14 -54.28 -11.42
C VAL A 359 32.81 -53.21 -10.55
N LEU A 360 32.02 -52.34 -9.92
CA LEU A 360 32.52 -51.27 -9.06
C LEU A 360 33.30 -51.82 -7.86
N CYS A 361 32.74 -52.80 -7.15
CA CYS A 361 33.36 -53.46 -6.01
C CYS A 361 34.65 -54.17 -6.40
N THR A 362 34.65 -54.93 -7.50
CA THR A 362 35.83 -55.64 -7.99
C THR A 362 36.94 -54.65 -8.34
N PHE A 363 36.64 -53.62 -9.11
CA PHE A 363 37.59 -52.58 -9.46
C PHE A 363 38.14 -51.87 -8.20
N TYR A 364 37.27 -51.48 -7.28
CA TYR A 364 37.66 -50.82 -6.04
C TYR A 364 38.54 -51.70 -5.16
N ARG A 365 38.29 -53.02 -5.07
CA ARG A 365 39.17 -53.96 -4.34
C ARG A 365 40.59 -53.98 -4.89
N HIS A 366 40.77 -53.87 -6.21
CA HIS A 366 42.09 -53.78 -6.82
C HIS A 366 42.79 -52.45 -6.50
N LEU A 367 42.05 -51.34 -6.46
CA LEU A 367 42.58 -50.03 -6.11
C LEU A 367 42.83 -49.83 -4.61
N ASN A 368 42.00 -50.43 -3.75
CA ASN A 368 42.04 -50.17 -2.32
C ASN A 368 43.34 -50.66 -1.66
N LYS A 369 44.05 -51.58 -2.33
CA LYS A 369 45.39 -52.06 -1.96
C LYS A 369 46.46 -50.97 -1.96
N TYR A 370 46.20 -49.85 -2.63
CA TYR A 370 47.13 -48.73 -2.72
C TYR A 370 46.73 -47.60 -1.76
N SER A 371 47.67 -47.23 -0.88
CA SER A 371 47.55 -46.06 0.00
C SER A 371 47.87 -44.75 -0.74
N ASP A 372 48.82 -44.81 -1.65
CA ASP A 372 49.26 -43.69 -2.51
C ASP A 372 48.99 -43.98 -3.99
N VAL A 373 49.21 -42.97 -4.85
CA VAL A 373 48.90 -43.04 -6.28
C VAL A 373 49.65 -44.22 -6.91
N PRO A 374 48.96 -45.27 -7.41
CA PRO A 374 49.61 -46.32 -8.18
C PRO A 374 50.16 -45.74 -9.48
N GLY A 375 51.26 -46.30 -10.00
CA GLY A 375 51.74 -45.93 -11.34
C GLY A 375 50.68 -46.24 -12.39
N ASP A 376 50.50 -45.35 -13.37
CA ASP A 376 49.41 -45.44 -14.34
C ASP A 376 49.37 -46.77 -15.11
N GLU A 377 50.53 -47.35 -15.42
CA GLU A 377 50.62 -48.67 -16.06
C GLU A 377 49.99 -49.78 -15.20
N LYS A 378 50.06 -49.69 -13.87
CA LYS A 378 49.42 -50.67 -12.96
C LYS A 378 47.90 -50.53 -12.95
N VAL A 379 47.38 -49.31 -13.03
CA VAL A 379 45.92 -49.09 -13.12
C VAL A 379 45.40 -49.53 -14.48
N LYS A 380 46.15 -49.22 -15.54
CA LYS A 380 45.87 -49.67 -16.90
C LYS A 380 45.88 -51.20 -17.01
N SER A 381 46.83 -51.89 -16.37
CA SER A 381 46.84 -53.36 -16.36
C SER A 381 45.66 -53.96 -15.59
N ILE A 382 45.26 -53.36 -14.45
CA ILE A 382 44.05 -53.75 -13.70
C ILE A 382 42.82 -53.61 -14.61
N PHE A 383 42.72 -52.49 -15.31
CA PHE A 383 41.62 -52.20 -16.19
C PHE A 383 41.53 -53.17 -17.38
N LEU A 384 42.64 -53.46 -18.05
CA LEU A 384 42.68 -54.44 -19.14
C LEU A 384 42.30 -55.85 -18.66
N TYR A 385 42.84 -56.29 -17.52
CA TYR A 385 42.47 -57.55 -16.89
C TYR A 385 40.98 -57.65 -16.58
N LEU A 386 40.38 -56.58 -16.04
CA LEU A 386 38.95 -56.56 -15.73
C LEU A 386 38.09 -56.54 -16.99
N LYS A 387 38.51 -55.82 -18.05
CA LYS A 387 37.83 -55.88 -19.34
C LYS A 387 37.78 -57.32 -19.85
N GLU A 388 38.92 -58.03 -19.91
CA GLU A 388 38.97 -59.43 -20.34
C GLU A 388 38.07 -60.33 -19.48
N LYS A 389 38.14 -60.19 -18.15
CA LYS A 389 37.31 -60.97 -17.21
C LYS A 389 35.82 -60.79 -17.46
N PHE A 390 35.36 -59.54 -17.59
CA PHE A 390 33.94 -59.24 -17.75
C PHE A 390 33.45 -59.45 -19.20
N SER A 391 34.33 -59.41 -20.21
CA SER A 391 34.03 -59.82 -21.58
C SER A 391 33.84 -61.33 -21.70
N ALA A 392 34.68 -62.14 -21.05
CA ALA A 392 34.58 -63.60 -21.09
C ALA A 392 33.30 -64.14 -20.43
N ASN A 393 32.79 -63.44 -19.41
CA ASN A 393 31.52 -63.79 -18.76
C ASN A 393 30.28 -63.43 -19.60
N GLN A 394 30.40 -62.55 -20.60
CA GLN A 394 29.29 -62.24 -21.51
C GLN A 394 29.12 -63.33 -22.57
N THR A 395 30.22 -63.87 -23.09
CA THR A 395 30.17 -64.95 -24.10
C THR A 395 29.71 -66.28 -23.51
N SER A 396 29.87 -66.51 -22.19
CA SER A 396 29.33 -67.70 -21.51
C SER A 396 27.84 -67.62 -21.16
N ASN A 397 27.27 -66.41 -21.08
CA ASN A 397 25.85 -66.19 -20.73
C ASN A 397 24.94 -66.02 -21.97
N MET A 398 25.53 -65.93 -23.18
CA MET A 398 24.82 -65.88 -24.46
C MET A 398 24.81 -67.21 -25.22
N ALA A 399 25.46 -68.25 -24.68
CA ALA A 399 25.42 -69.64 -25.16
C ALA A 399 24.56 -70.47 -24.22
#